data_AF-A0A257RMF4-F1
#
_entry.id   AF-A0A257RMF4-F1
#
_cell.length_a   1.000
_cell.length_b   1.000
_cell.length_c   1.000
_cell.angle_alpha   90.00
_cell.angle_beta   90.00
_cell.angle_gamma   90.00
#
_symmetry.space_group_name_H-M   'P 1'
#
loop_
_entity.id
_entity.type
_entity.pdbx_description
1 polymer ?
#
loop_
_entity_poly.entity_id
_entity_poly.type
_entity_poly.pdbx_seq_one_letter_code
_entity_poly.pdbx_strand_id
1 'polypeptide(L)'
;MAGVDLLATAMNGGNAAFIADLYAKWVGEPGSVDPDFASLFAALNDEAKSVLTDAMGASWAPRPIGFEAPPPPAVLPAKSAAAPTGNDRAATLDSVRALMLIRAYRVRGHLEADLDPLKLKQPGHHDELDPASYGFGPADMDR
;
A
#
# COMPACT_ATOMS: atom_id res chain seq x y z
N MET A 1 -21.11 14.30 6.25
CA MET A 1 -20.83 13.39 5.14
C MET A 1 -19.32 13.28 4.93
N ALA A 2 -18.62 12.61 5.84
CA ALA A 2 -17.16 12.37 5.74
C ALA A 2 -16.82 10.87 5.81
N GLY A 3 -17.73 10.03 6.34
CA GLY A 3 -17.56 8.57 6.35
C GLY A 3 -17.72 7.91 4.98
N VAL A 4 -18.46 8.53 4.06
CA VAL A 4 -18.70 7.99 2.71
C VAL A 4 -17.45 8.10 1.83
N ASP A 5 -16.66 9.17 1.98
CA ASP A 5 -15.40 9.36 1.24
C ASP A 5 -14.27 8.46 1.76
N LEU A 6 -14.27 8.17 3.07
CA LEU A 6 -13.33 7.21 3.67
C LEU A 6 -13.64 5.78 3.18
N LEU A 7 -14.92 5.42 3.09
CA LEU A 7 -15.40 4.17 2.48
C LEU A 7 -15.01 4.10 1.01
N ALA A 8 -15.23 5.13 0.21
CA ALA A 8 -14.86 5.14 -1.22
C ALA A 8 -13.34 4.95 -1.42
N THR A 9 -12.53 5.51 -0.52
CA THR A 9 -11.06 5.33 -0.53
C THR A 9 -10.66 3.93 -0.04
N ALA A 10 -11.33 3.39 0.99
CA ALA A 10 -11.08 2.06 1.53
C ALA A 10 -11.57 0.92 0.62
N MET A 11 -12.59 1.18 -0.21
CA MET A 11 -13.19 0.21 -1.13
C MET A 11 -12.46 0.11 -2.49
N ASN A 12 -11.37 0.84 -2.70
CA ASN A 12 -10.67 0.80 -3.99
C ASN A 12 -9.60 -0.31 -4.05
N GLY A 13 -9.60 -1.06 -5.16
CA GLY A 13 -8.55 -1.98 -5.62
C GLY A 13 -8.22 -3.13 -4.66
N GLY A 14 -7.22 -2.94 -3.80
CA GLY A 14 -6.61 -4.02 -3.01
C GLY A 14 -7.42 -4.46 -1.78
N ASN A 15 -8.24 -3.58 -1.22
CA ASN A 15 -8.98 -3.85 0.02
C ASN A 15 -10.42 -4.33 -0.21
N ALA A 16 -10.92 -4.27 -1.44
CA ALA A 16 -12.31 -4.59 -1.77
C ALA A 16 -12.67 -6.05 -1.43
N ALA A 17 -11.77 -7.00 -1.76
CA ALA A 17 -11.97 -8.41 -1.45
C ALA A 17 -12.01 -8.68 0.07
N PHE A 18 -11.15 -8.00 0.84
CA PHE A 18 -11.13 -8.11 2.30
C PHE A 18 -12.42 -7.59 2.95
N ILE A 19 -12.91 -6.42 2.51
CA ILE A 19 -14.15 -5.83 3.03
C ILE A 19 -15.37 -6.70 2.65
N ALA A 20 -15.40 -7.26 1.44
CA ALA A 20 -16.46 -8.16 0.99
C ALA A 20 -16.52 -9.44 1.85
N ASP A 21 -15.37 -10.05 2.16
CA ASP A 21 -15.30 -11.19 3.06
C ASP A 21 -15.72 -10.85 4.49
N LEU A 22 -15.34 -9.67 4.99
CA LEU A 22 -15.72 -9.20 6.32
C LEU A 22 -17.23 -8.96 6.42
N TYR A 23 -17.83 -8.36 5.40
CA TYR A 23 -19.27 -8.17 5.30
C TYR A 23 -20.00 -9.53 5.23
N ALA A 24 -19.49 -10.49 4.46
CA ALA A 24 -20.06 -11.83 4.38
C ALA A 24 -20.10 -12.54 5.74
N LYS A 25 -19.05 -12.38 6.55
CA LYS A 25 -19.00 -12.90 7.93
C LYS A 25 -20.02 -12.22 8.83
N TRP A 26 -20.13 -10.88 8.75
CA TRP A 26 -21.09 -10.11 9.54
C TRP A 26 -22.55 -10.46 9.20
N VAL A 27 -22.88 -10.68 7.92
CA VAL A 27 -24.22 -11.10 7.49
C VAL A 27 -24.60 -12.47 8.06
N GLY A 28 -23.64 -13.39 8.19
CA GLY A 28 -23.86 -14.70 8.82
C GLY A 28 -23.95 -14.61 10.35
N GLU A 29 -22.98 -13.95 10.98
CA GLU A 29 -22.90 -13.77 12.42
C GLU A 29 -22.47 -12.33 12.75
N PRO A 30 -23.39 -11.46 13.20
CA PRO A 30 -23.08 -10.06 13.45
C PRO A 30 -22.01 -9.80 14.52
N GLY A 31 -21.77 -10.77 15.42
CA GLY A 31 -20.74 -10.71 16.46
C GLY A 31 -19.35 -11.19 16.04
N SER A 32 -19.17 -11.61 14.77
CA SER A 32 -17.90 -12.14 14.25
C SER A 32 -16.92 -11.06 13.78
N VAL A 33 -17.34 -9.80 13.76
CA VAL A 33 -16.56 -8.65 13.32
C VAL A 33 -16.44 -7.62 14.44
N ASP A 34 -15.46 -6.74 14.30
CA ASP A 34 -15.25 -5.63 15.23
C ASP A 34 -16.50 -4.71 15.33
N PRO A 35 -16.84 -4.20 16.53
CA PRO A 35 -18.01 -3.32 16.73
C PRO A 35 -18.09 -2.11 15.80
N ASP A 36 -16.94 -1.52 15.44
CA ASP A 36 -16.90 -0.36 14.55
C ASP A 36 -17.37 -0.75 13.14
N PHE A 37 -16.93 -1.91 12.64
CA PHE A 37 -17.38 -2.47 11.36
C PHE A 37 -18.84 -2.93 11.40
N ALA A 38 -19.30 -3.49 12.52
CA ALA A 38 -20.71 -3.84 12.68
C ALA A 38 -21.63 -2.60 12.59
N SER A 39 -21.21 -1.49 13.21
CA SER A 39 -21.95 -0.22 13.14
C SER A 39 -21.94 0.37 11.72
N LEU A 40 -20.81 0.26 11.02
CA LEU A 40 -20.66 0.68 9.64
C LEU A 40 -21.59 -0.09 8.70
N PHE A 41 -21.59 -1.43 8.79
CA PHE A 41 -22.44 -2.28 7.96
C PHE A 41 -23.93 -2.10 8.25
N ALA A 42 -24.30 -1.86 9.51
CA ALA A 42 -25.67 -1.53 9.90
C ALA A 42 -26.14 -0.18 9.31
N ALA A 43 -25.22 0.77 9.15
CA ALA A 43 -25.51 2.10 8.59
C ALA A 43 -25.48 2.17 7.05
N LEU A 44 -25.18 1.05 6.35
CA LEU A 44 -25.16 1.01 4.89
C LEU A 44 -26.57 1.15 4.29
N ASN A 45 -26.66 1.92 3.21
CA ASN A 45 -27.85 1.98 2.37
C ASN A 45 -27.97 0.74 1.47
N ASP A 46 -29.13 0.56 0.85
CA ASP A 46 -29.42 -0.64 0.04
C ASP A 46 -28.56 -0.72 -1.23
N GLU A 47 -28.14 0.43 -1.78
CA GLU A 47 -27.22 0.52 -2.90
C GLU A 47 -25.83 -0.01 -2.53
N ALA A 48 -25.23 0.43 -1.41
CA ALA A 48 -23.94 -0.05 -0.96
C ALA A 48 -23.97 -1.54 -0.57
N LYS A 49 -25.08 -2.02 0.00
CA LYS A 49 -25.28 -3.46 0.24
C LYS A 49 -25.28 -4.26 -1.05
N SER A 50 -25.93 -3.76 -2.10
CA SER A 50 -25.96 -4.44 -3.40
C SER A 50 -24.58 -4.56 -4.04
N VAL A 51 -23.76 -3.51 -3.96
CA VAL A 51 -22.37 -3.50 -4.45
C VAL A 51 -21.52 -4.51 -3.67
N LEU A 52 -21.66 -4.58 -2.35
CA LEU A 52 -20.92 -5.57 -1.55
C LEU A 52 -21.34 -7.00 -1.88
N THR A 53 -22.62 -7.25 -2.11
CA THR A 53 -23.09 -8.59 -2.51
C THR A 53 -22.65 -8.99 -3.91
N ASP A 54 -22.53 -8.05 -4.85
CA ASP A 54 -22.01 -8.31 -6.19
C ASP A 54 -20.49 -8.55 -6.15
N ALA A 55 -19.77 -7.77 -5.33
CA ALA A 55 -18.34 -7.94 -5.09
C ALA A 55 -17.97 -9.26 -4.41
N MET A 56 -18.89 -9.85 -3.64
CA MET A 56 -18.74 -11.20 -3.08
C MET A 56 -18.74 -12.31 -4.16
N GLY A 57 -19.07 -11.97 -5.40
CA GLY A 57 -19.08 -12.89 -6.53
C GLY A 57 -20.32 -13.77 -6.57
N ALA A 58 -20.43 -14.57 -7.64
CA ALA A 58 -21.58 -15.44 -7.83
C ALA A 58 -21.65 -16.55 -6.77
N SER A 59 -22.85 -16.86 -6.29
CA SER A 59 -23.11 -17.85 -5.23
C SER A 59 -22.65 -19.28 -5.56
N TRP A 60 -22.40 -19.58 -6.84
CA TRP A 60 -21.93 -20.89 -7.32
C TRP A 60 -20.39 -20.96 -7.48
N ALA A 61 -19.68 -19.84 -7.41
CA ALA A 61 -18.24 -19.82 -7.56
C ALA A 61 -17.55 -20.43 -6.32
N PRO A 62 -16.53 -21.29 -6.49
CA PRO A 62 -15.76 -21.80 -5.36
C PRO A 62 -15.11 -20.64 -4.61
N ARG A 63 -15.56 -20.39 -3.38
CA ARG A 63 -14.94 -19.39 -2.51
C ARG A 63 -13.79 -20.05 -1.75
N PRO A 64 -12.55 -19.55 -1.84
CA PRO A 64 -11.53 -19.93 -0.89
C PRO A 64 -12.04 -19.53 0.50
N ILE A 65 -12.20 -20.53 1.37
CA ILE A 65 -12.79 -20.34 2.69
C ILE A 65 -11.73 -19.66 3.54
N GLY A 66 -11.76 -18.33 3.53
CA GLY A 66 -10.84 -17.49 4.26
C GLY A 66 -9.76 -16.87 3.38
N PHE A 67 -9.64 -15.55 3.49
CA PHE A 67 -8.33 -14.95 3.54
C PHE A 67 -7.58 -15.66 4.68
N GLU A 68 -6.72 -16.63 4.34
CA GLU A 68 -5.71 -17.05 5.29
C GLU A 68 -4.93 -15.78 5.56
N ALA A 69 -5.15 -15.20 6.75
CA ALA A 69 -4.31 -14.13 7.21
C ALA A 69 -2.88 -14.62 6.96
N PRO A 70 -2.04 -13.87 6.23
CA PRO A 70 -0.65 -14.26 6.10
C PRO A 70 -0.19 -14.64 7.50
N PRO A 71 0.45 -15.82 7.67
CA PRO A 71 0.79 -16.32 8.99
C PRO A 71 1.35 -15.13 9.77
N PRO A 72 0.87 -14.88 11.01
CA PRO A 72 1.30 -13.72 11.78
C PRO A 72 2.81 -13.66 11.60
N PRO A 73 3.35 -12.55 11.04
CA PRO A 73 4.69 -12.53 10.48
C PRO A 73 5.55 -13.27 11.46
N ALA A 74 6.07 -14.45 11.05
CA ALA A 74 6.74 -15.38 11.94
C ALA A 74 7.56 -14.51 12.86
N VAL A 75 7.26 -14.54 14.18
CA VAL A 75 7.76 -13.54 15.13
C VAL A 75 9.27 -13.58 15.00
N LEU A 76 9.79 -12.77 14.08
CA LEU A 76 11.19 -12.50 13.94
C LEU A 76 11.46 -11.97 15.33
N PRO A 77 12.36 -12.60 16.10
CA PRO A 77 12.60 -12.23 17.48
C PRO A 77 12.63 -10.73 17.46
N ALA A 78 11.62 -10.10 18.11
CA ALA A 78 11.36 -8.69 17.94
C ALA A 78 12.70 -8.05 18.23
N LYS A 79 13.40 -7.61 17.17
CA LYS A 79 14.66 -6.93 17.33
C LYS A 79 14.17 -5.69 18.02
N SER A 80 14.32 -5.68 19.35
CA SER A 80 13.74 -4.66 20.21
C SER A 80 14.09 -3.38 19.50
N ALA A 81 13.08 -2.71 18.97
CA ALA A 81 13.29 -1.41 18.37
C ALA A 81 13.73 -0.60 19.57
N ALA A 82 15.05 -0.47 19.71
CA ALA A 82 15.64 0.38 20.72
C ALA A 82 14.93 1.71 20.55
N ALA A 83 14.48 2.29 21.68
CA ALA A 83 13.85 3.60 21.67
C ALA A 83 14.67 4.51 20.76
N PRO A 84 14.03 5.25 19.84
CA PRO A 84 14.75 5.94 18.77
C PRO A 84 15.79 6.84 19.42
N THR A 85 17.05 6.43 19.29
CA THR A 85 18.18 7.30 19.54
C THR A 85 18.11 8.42 18.51
N GLY A 86 18.65 9.61 18.78
CA GLY A 86 18.51 10.76 17.88
C GLY A 86 18.91 10.50 16.41
N ASN A 87 19.66 9.43 16.14
CA ASN A 87 20.08 8.96 14.82
C ASN A 87 18.97 8.25 14.01
N ASP A 88 17.94 7.68 14.66
CA ASP A 88 16.90 6.89 14.00
C ASP A 88 15.95 7.75 13.16
N ARG A 89 15.74 9.02 13.57
CA ARG A 89 14.96 9.97 12.79
C ARG A 89 15.64 10.35 11.48
N ALA A 90 16.97 10.53 11.51
CA ALA A 90 17.75 10.82 10.30
C ALA A 90 17.72 9.63 9.34
N ALA A 91 17.99 8.42 9.84
CA ALA A 91 17.90 7.18 9.05
C ALA A 91 16.50 6.97 8.45
N THR A 92 15.44 7.32 9.20
CA THR A 92 14.05 7.25 8.69
C THR A 92 13.85 8.23 7.53
N LEU A 93 14.29 9.49 7.65
CA LEU A 93 14.18 10.46 6.56
C LEU A 93 14.99 10.05 5.33
N ASP A 94 16.18 9.50 5.54
CA ASP A 94 17.04 9.00 4.46
C ASP A 94 16.37 7.83 3.72
N SER A 95 15.74 6.90 4.44
CA SER A 95 14.99 5.81 3.81
C SER A 95 13.80 6.29 2.97
N VAL A 96 13.08 7.33 3.42
CA VAL A 96 12.00 7.93 2.65
C VAL A 96 12.53 8.59 1.37
N ARG A 97 13.64 9.33 1.47
CA ARG A 97 14.31 9.95 0.31
C ARG A 97 14.78 8.89 -0.69
N ALA A 98 15.38 7.81 -0.20
CA ALA A 98 15.84 6.70 -1.03
C ALA A 98 14.67 6.01 -1.76
N LEU A 99 13.55 5.79 -1.06
CA LEU A 99 12.34 5.21 -1.68
C LEU A 99 11.77 6.12 -2.78
N MET A 100 11.80 7.44 -2.60
CA MET A 100 11.40 8.39 -3.64
C MET A 100 12.32 8.32 -4.87
N LEU A 101 13.64 8.28 -4.65
CA LEU A 101 14.63 8.13 -5.73
C LEU A 101 14.45 6.81 -6.50
N ILE A 102 14.30 5.69 -5.79
CA ILE A 102 14.03 4.37 -6.41
C ILE A 102 12.77 4.43 -7.27
N ARG A 103 11.70 5.05 -6.76
CA ARG A 103 10.45 5.21 -7.53
C ARG A 103 10.69 6.06 -8.78
N ALA A 104 11.46 7.13 -8.70
CA ALA A 104 11.76 7.98 -9.85
C ALA A 104 12.50 7.20 -10.94
N TYR A 105 13.54 6.45 -10.59
CA TYR A 105 14.26 5.57 -11.52
C TYR A 105 13.35 4.48 -12.14
N ARG A 106 12.43 3.91 -11.37
CA ARG A 106 11.47 2.92 -11.92
C ARG A 106 10.53 3.51 -12.97
N VAL A 107 10.11 4.76 -12.80
CA VAL A 107 9.14 5.41 -13.70
C VAL A 107 9.84 6.08 -14.88
N ARG A 108 10.96 6.77 -14.64
CA ARG A 108 11.62 7.66 -15.60
C ARG A 108 13.07 7.28 -15.92
N GLY A 109 13.63 6.24 -15.32
CA GLY A 109 15.03 5.83 -15.57
C GLY A 109 15.30 5.42 -17.02
N HIS A 110 14.26 5.10 -17.79
CA HIS A 110 14.39 4.85 -19.23
C HIS A 110 14.86 6.09 -20.03
N LEU A 111 14.76 7.30 -19.46
CA LEU A 111 15.25 8.54 -20.08
C LEU A 111 16.78 8.65 -20.06
N GLU A 112 17.43 8.06 -19.05
CA GLU A 112 18.90 8.03 -18.91
C GLU A 112 19.53 6.72 -19.42
N ALA A 113 18.73 5.77 -19.88
CA ALA A 113 19.22 4.48 -20.33
C ALA A 113 20.08 4.60 -21.62
N ASP A 114 21.25 3.95 -21.63
CA ASP A 114 22.11 3.86 -22.82
C ASP A 114 21.55 2.85 -23.82
N LEU A 115 20.53 3.28 -24.58
CA LEU A 115 19.84 2.47 -25.58
C LEU A 115 20.35 2.71 -27.01
N ASP A 116 21.12 3.77 -27.23
CA ASP A 116 21.61 4.16 -28.56
C ASP A 116 23.06 3.71 -28.77
N PRO A 117 23.31 2.63 -29.52
CA PRO A 117 24.68 2.14 -29.77
C PRO A 117 25.54 3.13 -30.56
N LEU A 118 24.91 4.08 -31.25
CA LEU A 118 25.59 5.12 -32.03
C LEU A 118 25.84 6.40 -31.22
N LYS A 119 25.26 6.51 -30.01
CA LYS A 119 25.39 7.66 -29.10
C LYS A 119 25.10 9.01 -29.75
N LEU A 120 24.14 9.03 -30.68
CA LEU A 120 23.73 10.25 -31.38
C LEU A 120 22.84 11.13 -30.50
N LYS A 121 22.06 10.51 -29.60
CA LYS A 121 21.29 11.22 -28.58
C LYS A 121 22.06 11.24 -27.27
N GLN A 122 22.28 12.44 -26.74
CA GLN A 122 22.73 12.60 -25.35
C GLN A 122 21.50 12.67 -24.45
N PRO A 123 21.40 11.84 -23.40
CA PRO A 123 20.38 11.99 -22.37
C PRO A 123 20.43 13.40 -21.78
N GLY A 124 19.27 14.02 -21.60
CA GLY A 124 19.16 15.31 -20.92
C GLY A 124 19.39 15.17 -19.41
N HIS A 125 19.69 16.28 -18.73
CA HIS A 125 19.70 16.29 -17.28
C HIS A 125 18.25 16.26 -16.75
N HIS A 126 17.99 15.36 -15.80
CA HIS A 126 16.70 15.17 -15.17
C HIS A 126 16.84 15.31 -13.66
N ASP A 127 16.36 16.43 -13.11
CA ASP A 127 16.44 16.72 -11.67
C ASP A 127 15.79 15.60 -10.83
N GLU A 128 14.76 14.94 -11.36
CA GLU A 128 14.08 13.82 -10.72
C GLU A 128 14.91 12.53 -10.63
N LEU A 129 15.98 12.39 -11.41
CA LEU A 129 16.89 11.24 -11.36
C LEU A 129 18.16 11.56 -10.58
N ASP A 130 18.46 12.85 -10.36
CA ASP A 130 19.62 13.27 -9.59
C ASP A 130 19.45 12.98 -8.08
N PRO A 131 20.34 12.16 -7.46
CA PRO A 131 20.33 11.94 -6.01
C PRO A 131 20.46 13.24 -5.19
N ALA A 132 21.15 14.26 -5.71
CA ALA A 132 21.32 15.54 -5.03
C ALA A 132 19.99 16.27 -4.80
N SER A 133 19.03 16.14 -5.73
CA SER A 133 17.68 16.68 -5.60
C SER A 133 16.90 16.11 -4.40
N TYR A 134 17.28 14.91 -3.95
CA TYR A 134 16.69 14.25 -2.78
C TYR A 134 17.51 14.45 -1.49
N GLY A 135 18.62 15.19 -1.57
CA GLY A 135 19.49 15.50 -0.43
C GLY A 135 20.59 14.48 -0.17
N PHE A 136 20.90 13.60 -1.12
CA PHE A 136 22.05 12.70 -1.03
C PHE A 136 23.31 13.40 -1.55
N GLY A 137 24.31 13.54 -0.68
CA GLY A 137 25.62 14.05 -1.04
C GLY A 137 26.63 12.92 -1.35
N PRO A 138 27.85 13.26 -1.78
CA PRO A 138 28.91 12.27 -2.02
C PRO A 138 29.25 11.43 -0.79
N ALA A 139 29.07 11.96 0.41
CA ALA A 139 29.33 11.25 1.67
C ALA A 139 28.29 10.17 2.00
N ASP A 140 27.11 10.21 1.37
CA ASP A 140 26.01 9.29 1.65
C ASP A 140 26.04 8.03 0.76
N MET A 141 26.92 7.98 -0.25
CA MET A 141 26.96 6.91 -1.24
C MET A 141 27.49 5.57 -0.69
N ASP A 142 28.30 5.61 0.38
CA ASP A 142 28.93 4.43 1.00
C ASP A 142 28.27 4.02 2.33
N ARG A 143 27.11 4.61 2.66
CA ARG A 143 26.48 4.50 3.99
C ARG A 143 25.56 3.28 4.14
#